data_AF-A0A7S1KGI0-F1
#
_entry.id   AF-A0A7S1KGI0-F1
#
_cell.length_a   1.000
_cell.length_b   1.000
_cell.length_c   1.000
_cell.angle_alpha   90.00
_cell.angle_beta   90.00
_cell.angle_gamma   90.00
#
_symmetry.space_group_name_H-M   'P 1'
#
loop_
_entity.id
_entity.type
_entity.pdbx_description
1 polymer ?
#
loop_
_entity_poly.entity_id
_entity_poly.type
_entity_poly.pdbx_seq_one_letter_code
_entity_poly.pdbx_strand_id
1 'polypeptide(L)'
;KDLRQRVVGRYYHGDPEYPLHPQVITLSSTACHFYKLDASAFSSSLLPAGQQQAMLQEFRPSAYTGRPPDLALSFLGVTYARPGKTEDLLFANLAALVFVQAVEAESTAEEAAAADENVAMGDDAKAAGGGGGGAPTSWKLQLLCPAGGELPSKMFVVGQPQKLRMPTGVHPLHQL
;
A
#
# COMPACT_ATOMS: atom_id res chain seq x y z
N LYS A 1 -0.78 11.95 -20.83
CA LYS A 1 -0.15 10.99 -19.87
C LYS A 1 0.89 11.67 -18.96
N ASP A 2 1.46 12.79 -19.39
CA ASP A 2 2.57 13.49 -18.71
C ASP A 2 2.21 14.31 -17.45
N LEU A 3 0.98 14.81 -17.32
CA LEU A 3 0.64 15.72 -16.22
C LEU A 3 0.61 15.01 -14.86
N ARG A 4 -0.01 13.81 -14.78
CA ARG A 4 -0.11 13.07 -13.51
C ARG A 4 1.26 12.66 -12.97
N GLN A 5 2.15 12.19 -13.83
CA GLN A 5 3.51 11.81 -13.43
C GLN A 5 4.33 13.01 -12.97
N ARG A 6 4.21 14.17 -13.64
CA ARG A 6 4.86 15.41 -13.20
C ARG A 6 4.32 15.90 -11.86
N VAL A 7 3.01 15.86 -11.63
CA VAL A 7 2.40 16.25 -10.34
C VAL A 7 2.88 15.35 -9.21
N VAL A 8 2.92 14.04 -9.43
CA VAL A 8 3.47 13.08 -8.45
C VAL A 8 4.95 13.35 -8.21
N GLY A 9 5.75 13.55 -9.26
CA GLY A 9 7.17 13.85 -9.12
C GLY A 9 7.41 15.11 -8.28
N ARG A 10 6.66 16.18 -8.56
CA ARG A 10 6.72 17.44 -7.78
C ARG A 10 6.26 17.26 -6.34
N TYR A 11 5.26 16.42 -6.09
CA TYR A 11 4.76 16.18 -4.73
C TYR A 11 5.86 15.60 -3.81
N TYR A 12 6.68 14.68 -4.30
CA TYR A 12 7.75 14.07 -3.49
C TYR A 12 9.10 14.80 -3.59
N HIS A 13 9.45 15.31 -4.77
CA HIS A 13 10.80 15.84 -5.05
C HIS A 13 10.84 17.36 -5.20
N GLY A 14 9.70 18.04 -5.12
CA GLY A 14 9.61 19.47 -5.31
C GLY A 14 9.81 19.90 -6.77
N ASP A 15 9.98 21.20 -6.95
CA ASP A 15 10.40 21.79 -8.21
C ASP A 15 11.93 21.92 -8.24
N PRO A 16 12.57 22.01 -9.43
CA PRO A 16 14.02 22.15 -9.53
C PRO A 16 14.59 23.34 -8.75
N GLU A 17 13.80 24.40 -8.59
CA GLU A 17 14.14 25.61 -7.84
C GLU A 17 14.02 25.43 -6.31
N TYR A 18 13.18 24.47 -5.87
CA TYR A 18 12.88 24.18 -4.47
C TYR A 18 12.83 22.66 -4.26
N PRO A 19 14.00 21.98 -4.28
CA PRO A 19 14.06 20.54 -4.18
C PRO A 19 13.56 20.06 -2.81
N LEU A 20 12.74 19.01 -2.83
CA LEU A 20 12.32 18.28 -1.64
C LEU A 20 13.08 16.95 -1.55
N HIS A 21 13.32 16.52 -0.31
CA HIS A 21 14.05 15.28 -0.02
C HIS A 21 13.10 14.27 0.65
N PRO A 22 12.39 13.45 -0.14
CA PRO A 22 11.47 12.47 0.41
C PRO A 22 12.26 11.36 1.12
N GLN A 23 11.64 10.72 2.10
CA GLN A 23 12.25 9.64 2.87
C GLN A 23 11.61 8.30 2.54
N VAL A 24 12.40 7.23 2.61
CA VAL A 24 11.90 5.86 2.53
C VAL A 24 11.82 5.29 3.94
N ILE A 25 10.63 4.83 4.32
CA ILE A 25 10.41 4.13 5.59
C ILE A 25 9.98 2.70 5.33
N THR A 26 10.31 1.80 6.24
CA THR A 26 9.93 0.39 6.16
C THR A 26 8.95 0.06 7.27
N LEU A 27 7.78 -0.47 6.91
CA LEU A 27 6.74 -0.90 7.86
C LEU A 27 6.38 -2.37 7.65
N SER A 28 6.12 -3.08 8.74
CA SER A 28 5.50 -4.41 8.66
C SER A 28 4.03 -4.28 8.30
N SER A 29 3.55 -5.12 7.38
CA SER A 29 2.16 -5.17 6.94
C SER A 29 1.20 -5.48 8.10
N THR A 30 1.67 -6.21 9.11
CA THR A 30 0.91 -6.58 10.31
C THR A 30 0.62 -5.39 11.22
N ALA A 31 1.45 -4.34 11.15
CA ALA A 31 1.28 -3.11 11.91
C ALA A 31 0.44 -2.05 11.18
N CYS A 32 -0.06 -2.37 9.98
CA CYS A 32 -0.76 -1.46 9.09
C CYS A 32 -2.22 -1.87 8.92
N HIS A 33 -3.12 -0.89 8.81
CA HIS A 33 -4.53 -1.13 8.52
C HIS A 33 -4.87 -0.54 7.15
N PHE A 34 -5.26 -1.39 6.22
CA PHE A 34 -5.56 -1.00 4.85
C PHE A 34 -7.07 -1.01 4.62
N TYR A 35 -7.57 0.08 4.05
CA TYR A 35 -8.98 0.26 3.73
C TYR A 35 -9.15 0.68 2.27
N LYS A 36 -10.31 0.40 1.71
CA LYS A 36 -10.76 0.96 0.43
C LYS A 36 -12.07 1.72 0.65
N LEU A 37 -12.31 2.71 -0.20
CA LEU A 37 -13.59 3.40 -0.26
C LEU A 37 -14.40 2.80 -1.40
N ASP A 38 -15.40 2.00 -1.05
CA ASP A 38 -16.31 1.40 -2.02
C ASP A 38 -17.47 2.37 -2.27
N ALA A 39 -17.76 2.68 -3.54
CA ALA A 39 -18.96 3.41 -3.89
C ALA A 39 -20.14 2.42 -3.87
N SER A 40 -21.10 2.63 -2.98
CA SER A 40 -22.38 1.94 -3.00
C SER A 40 -23.40 2.78 -3.76
N ALA A 41 -23.98 2.21 -4.81
CA ALA A 41 -25.20 2.74 -5.40
C ALA A 41 -26.37 2.25 -4.56
N PHE A 42 -27.06 3.14 -3.85
CA PHE A 42 -28.35 2.78 -3.28
C PHE A 42 -29.34 2.50 -4.41
N SER A 43 -30.10 1.40 -4.27
CA SER A 43 -31.31 1.21 -5.05
C SER A 43 -32.29 2.32 -4.66
N SER A 44 -32.68 3.12 -5.66
CA SER A 44 -33.67 4.21 -5.62
C SER A 44 -35.04 3.81 -5.03
N SER A 45 -35.27 2.52 -4.75
CA SER A 45 -36.52 1.97 -4.21
C SER A 45 -36.88 2.38 -2.78
N LEU A 46 -35.96 3.00 -2.02
CA LEU A 46 -36.24 3.55 -0.68
C LEU A 46 -36.59 5.04 -0.69
N LEU A 47 -36.48 5.71 -1.84
CA LEU A 47 -36.84 7.12 -1.97
C LEU A 47 -38.35 7.24 -2.24
N PRO A 48 -39.06 8.16 -1.56
CA PRO A 48 -40.46 8.45 -1.85
C PRO A 48 -40.69 8.71 -3.34
N ALA A 49 -41.83 8.25 -3.86
CA ALA A 49 -42.22 8.47 -5.26
C ALA A 49 -42.18 9.97 -5.59
N GLY A 50 -41.19 10.38 -6.39
CA GLY A 50 -40.91 11.78 -6.72
C GLY A 50 -39.46 12.25 -6.51
N GLN A 51 -38.64 11.51 -5.74
CA GLN A 51 -37.21 11.85 -5.50
C GLN A 51 -36.20 10.89 -6.15
N GLN A 52 -36.65 9.99 -7.02
CA GLN A 52 -35.84 8.90 -7.62
C GLN A 52 -34.65 9.34 -8.50
N GLN A 53 -34.39 10.65 -8.65
CA GLN A 53 -33.35 11.20 -9.53
C GLN A 53 -31.98 11.44 -8.88
N ALA A 54 -31.82 11.24 -7.57
CA ALA A 54 -30.51 11.37 -6.93
C ALA A 54 -29.95 9.98 -6.58
N MET A 55 -29.14 9.39 -7.47
CA MET A 55 -28.19 8.36 -7.05
C MET A 55 -27.13 9.04 -6.18
N LEU A 56 -27.37 9.12 -4.87
CA LEU A 56 -26.33 9.48 -3.93
C LEU A 56 -25.36 8.30 -3.88
N GLN A 57 -24.15 8.49 -4.41
CA GLN A 57 -23.06 7.55 -4.17
C GLN A 57 -22.66 7.69 -2.70
N GLU A 58 -23.07 6.75 -1.87
CA GLU A 58 -22.51 6.64 -0.52
C GLU A 58 -21.19 5.90 -0.61
N PHE A 59 -20.10 6.56 -0.22
CA PHE A 59 -18.83 5.89 -0.02
C PHE A 59 -18.86 5.13 1.31
N ARG A 60 -18.42 3.87 1.27
CA ARG A 60 -18.29 3.04 2.47
C ARG A 60 -16.85 2.58 2.62
N PRO A 61 -16.21 2.88 3.75
CA PRO A 61 -14.90 2.33 4.06
C PRO A 61 -15.05 0.84 4.36
N SER A 62 -14.23 0.02 3.72
CA SER A 62 -14.16 -1.42 3.96
C SER A 62 -12.71 -1.86 4.03
N ALA A 63 -12.43 -2.94 4.76
CA ALA A 63 -11.07 -3.47 4.86
C ALA A 63 -10.58 -3.90 3.46
N TYR A 64 -9.34 -3.58 3.15
CA TYR A 64 -8.69 -4.08 1.94
C TYR A 64 -8.43 -5.58 2.09
N THR A 65 -8.99 -6.38 1.17
CA THR A 65 -8.90 -7.84 1.19
C THR A 65 -7.90 -8.39 0.17
N GLY A 66 -7.16 -7.53 -0.54
CA GLY A 66 -6.12 -7.96 -1.47
C GLY A 66 -4.84 -8.38 -0.74
N ARG A 67 -3.88 -8.96 -1.47
CA ARG A 67 -2.62 -9.39 -0.84
C ARG A 67 -1.66 -8.22 -0.72
N PRO A 68 -0.83 -8.13 0.33
CA PRO A 68 0.13 -7.03 0.47
C PRO A 68 1.03 -6.79 -0.77
N PRO A 69 1.51 -7.81 -1.51
CA PRO A 69 2.27 -7.60 -2.74
C PRO A 69 1.52 -6.84 -3.83
N ASP A 70 0.19 -6.92 -3.85
CA ASP A 70 -0.66 -6.23 -4.82
C ASP A 70 -0.66 -4.70 -4.58
N LEU A 71 -0.14 -4.24 -3.43
CA LEU A 71 0.07 -2.82 -3.12
C LEU A 71 1.37 -2.26 -3.72
N ALA A 72 2.25 -3.08 -4.30
CA ALA A 72 3.48 -2.60 -4.92
C ALA A 72 3.17 -1.58 -6.03
N LEU A 73 3.91 -0.47 -6.04
CA LEU A 73 3.74 0.65 -6.98
C LEU A 73 2.37 1.32 -6.92
N SER A 74 1.72 1.29 -5.74
CA SER A 74 0.45 1.97 -5.49
C SER A 74 0.63 3.21 -4.58
N PHE A 75 -0.36 4.09 -4.61
CA PHE A 75 -0.46 5.20 -3.66
C PHE A 75 -1.39 4.82 -2.52
N LEU A 76 -0.95 5.13 -1.31
CA LEU A 76 -1.75 5.01 -0.11
C LEU A 76 -1.99 6.39 0.47
N GLY A 77 -3.24 6.68 0.80
CA GLY A 77 -3.59 7.84 1.58
C GLY A 77 -3.40 7.57 3.07
N VAL A 78 -2.58 8.36 3.73
CA VAL A 78 -2.41 8.32 5.19
C VAL A 78 -3.47 9.22 5.82
N THR A 79 -4.27 8.68 6.74
CA THR A 79 -5.38 9.44 7.35
C THR A 79 -5.10 9.74 8.81
N TYR A 80 -5.74 10.75 9.39
CA TYR A 80 -5.73 10.97 10.85
C TYR A 80 -6.78 10.12 11.60
N ALA A 81 -7.41 9.15 10.92
CA ALA A 81 -8.38 8.28 11.56
C ALA A 81 -7.72 7.40 12.63
N ARG A 82 -8.47 7.06 13.67
CA ARG A 82 -8.02 6.15 14.72
C ARG A 82 -8.30 4.70 14.33
N PRO A 83 -7.41 3.75 14.64
CA PRO A 83 -7.68 2.33 14.48
C PRO A 83 -8.97 1.92 15.20
N GLY A 84 -9.77 1.05 14.58
CA GLY A 84 -11.01 0.52 15.15
C GLY A 84 -12.27 1.35 14.91
N LYS A 85 -12.17 2.58 14.39
CA LYS A 85 -13.33 3.40 13.99
C LYS A 85 -13.35 3.63 12.48
N THR A 86 -13.80 2.61 11.76
CA THR A 86 -13.81 2.62 10.29
C THR A 86 -14.69 3.75 9.72
N GLU A 87 -15.76 4.14 10.41
CA GLU A 87 -16.61 5.28 10.04
C GLU A 87 -15.91 6.64 10.05
N ASP A 88 -14.91 6.82 10.93
CA ASP A 88 -14.13 8.06 11.01
C ASP A 88 -13.30 8.27 9.73
N LEU A 89 -13.00 7.22 8.95
CA LEU A 89 -12.21 7.32 7.71
C LEU A 89 -12.87 8.19 6.64
N LEU A 90 -14.20 8.28 6.59
CA LEU A 90 -14.91 9.10 5.62
C LEU A 90 -14.74 10.60 5.87
N PHE A 91 -14.54 10.96 7.14
CA PHE A 91 -14.47 12.34 7.59
C PHE A 91 -13.06 12.74 8.03
N ALA A 92 -12.15 11.77 8.14
CA ALA A 92 -10.77 12.01 8.52
C ALA A 92 -10.02 12.75 7.41
N ASN A 93 -9.29 13.79 7.82
CA ASN A 93 -8.38 14.48 6.93
C ASN A 93 -7.28 13.54 6.46
N LEU A 94 -6.90 13.72 5.19
CA LEU A 94 -5.71 13.09 4.62
C LEU A 94 -4.47 13.84 5.11
N ALA A 95 -3.59 13.12 5.81
CA ALA A 95 -2.32 13.65 6.29
C ALA A 95 -1.27 13.73 5.17
N ALA A 96 -1.18 12.67 4.37
CA ALA A 96 -0.21 12.58 3.29
C ALA A 96 -0.63 11.53 2.25
N LEU A 97 -0.02 11.61 1.08
CA LEU A 97 0.06 10.49 0.14
C LEU A 97 1.45 9.86 0.29
N VAL A 98 1.49 8.53 0.38
CA VAL A 98 2.74 7.76 0.34
C VAL A 98 2.71 6.81 -0.85
N PHE A 99 3.89 6.49 -1.37
CA PHE A 99 4.04 5.59 -2.51
C PHE A 99 4.74 4.30 -2.09
N VAL A 100 4.12 3.16 -2.36
CA VAL A 100 4.71 1.85 -2.07
C VAL A 100 5.74 1.52 -3.16
N GLN A 101 7.02 1.64 -2.85
CA GLN A 101 8.10 1.35 -3.80
C GLN A 101 8.28 -0.15 -4.00
N ALA A 102 8.28 -0.90 -2.90
CA ALA A 102 8.48 -2.34 -2.89
C ALA A 102 7.69 -2.99 -1.76
N VAL A 103 7.36 -4.27 -1.95
CA VAL A 103 6.77 -5.13 -0.93
C VAL A 103 7.58 -6.43 -0.92
N GLU A 104 8.17 -6.73 0.22
CA GLU A 104 9.10 -7.85 0.39
C GLU A 104 8.53 -8.83 1.42
N ALA A 105 8.70 -10.12 1.18
CA ALA A 105 8.31 -11.14 2.16
C ALA A 105 9.19 -10.99 3.41
N GLU A 106 8.58 -11.00 4.60
CA GLU A 106 9.35 -11.19 5.83
C GLU A 106 9.65 -12.68 5.96
N SER A 107 10.90 -13.09 5.72
CA SER A 107 11.31 -14.47 6.03
C SER A 107 11.38 -14.63 7.56
N THR A 108 10.71 -15.62 8.10
CA THR A 108 11.02 -16.07 9.46
C THR A 108 12.38 -16.78 9.42
N ALA A 109 13.18 -16.62 10.48
CA ALA A 109 14.51 -17.25 10.55
C ALA A 109 14.45 -18.79 10.41
N GLU A 110 13.30 -19.39 10.72
CA GLU A 110 13.01 -20.83 10.60
C GLU A 110 12.89 -21.28 9.14
N GLU A 111 12.39 -20.43 8.24
CA GLU A 111 12.26 -20.73 6.80
C GLU A 111 13.59 -20.57 6.04
N ALA A 112 14.45 -19.65 6.51
CA ALA A 112 15.81 -19.49 5.99
C ALA A 112 16.73 -20.66 6.37
N ALA A 113 16.57 -21.23 7.57
CA ALA A 113 17.33 -22.40 8.01
C ALA A 113 16.96 -23.66 7.22
N ALA A 114 15.68 -23.88 6.93
CA ALA A 114 15.22 -25.02 6.12
C ALA A 114 15.63 -24.94 4.64
N ALA A 115 15.85 -23.73 4.11
CA ALA A 115 16.36 -23.54 2.75
C ALA A 115 17.86 -23.85 2.62
N ASP A 116 18.64 -23.67 3.69
CA ASP A 116 20.08 -23.96 3.73
C ASP A 116 20.37 -25.46 3.92
N GLU A 117 19.54 -26.16 4.72
CA GLU A 117 19.66 -27.62 4.91
C GLU A 117 19.32 -28.43 3.64
N ASN A 118 18.51 -27.88 2.73
CA ASN A 118 18.09 -28.58 1.51
C ASN A 118 19.08 -28.49 0.33
N VAL A 119 20.18 -27.73 0.46
CA VAL A 119 21.21 -27.64 -0.59
C VAL A 119 22.31 -28.70 -0.41
N ALA A 120 22.34 -29.41 0.73
CA ALA A 120 23.44 -30.29 1.12
C ALA A 120 23.23 -31.80 0.91
N MET A 121 22.14 -32.28 0.28
CA MET A 121 21.94 -33.72 0.05
C MET A 121 21.57 -34.04 -1.40
N GLY A 122 22.58 -34.32 -2.22
CA GLY A 122 22.44 -35.21 -3.36
C GLY A 122 22.61 -36.66 -2.90
N ASP A 123 21.55 -37.46 -2.97
CA ASP A 123 21.47 -38.72 -3.74
C ASP A 123 20.23 -39.55 -3.33
N ASP A 124 19.54 -40.04 -4.36
CA ASP A 124 18.48 -41.05 -4.41
C ASP A 124 17.84 -41.57 -3.11
N ALA A 125 16.64 -41.08 -2.80
CA ALA A 125 15.56 -41.91 -2.25
C ALA A 125 14.19 -41.27 -2.49
N LYS A 126 13.31 -42.04 -3.14
CA LYS A 126 11.88 -41.76 -3.35
C LYS A 126 11.16 -41.55 -2.02
N ALA A 127 11.01 -40.31 -1.57
CA ALA A 127 10.11 -39.94 -0.48
C ALA A 127 9.09 -38.91 -0.97
N ALA A 128 7.82 -39.31 -0.94
CA ALA A 128 6.70 -38.40 -1.10
C ALA A 128 6.64 -37.48 0.14
N GLY A 129 7.36 -36.36 0.08
CA GLY A 129 7.28 -35.27 1.05
C GLY A 129 6.84 -34.01 0.33
N GLY A 130 5.58 -33.61 0.52
CA GLY A 130 5.06 -32.36 0.01
C GLY A 130 5.82 -31.21 0.65
N GLY A 131 6.76 -30.63 -0.11
CA GLY A 131 7.39 -29.35 0.21
C GLY A 131 6.35 -28.24 0.07
N GLY A 132 5.51 -28.09 1.10
CA GLY A 132 4.68 -26.92 1.29
C GLY A 132 5.59 -25.76 1.65
N GLY A 133 6.20 -25.12 0.65
CA GLY A 133 6.79 -23.79 0.82
C GLY A 133 5.71 -22.88 1.37
N GLY A 134 5.86 -22.46 2.62
CA GLY A 134 4.88 -21.63 3.29
C GLY A 134 4.72 -20.34 2.52
N ALA A 135 3.48 -19.93 2.23
CA ALA A 135 3.28 -18.58 1.78
C ALA A 135 3.68 -17.65 2.95
N PRO A 136 4.51 -16.62 2.72
CA PRO A 136 4.95 -15.73 3.79
C PRO A 136 3.74 -15.09 4.47
N THR A 137 3.71 -15.19 5.80
CA THR A 137 2.60 -14.72 6.64
C THR A 137 2.69 -13.23 6.94
N SER A 138 3.83 -12.59 6.67
CA SER A 138 4.07 -11.17 6.89
C SER A 138 4.94 -10.56 5.78
N TRP A 139 4.78 -9.26 5.57
CA TRP A 139 5.42 -8.53 4.47
C TRP A 139 5.95 -7.17 4.96
N LYS A 140 7.12 -6.77 4.48
CA LYS A 140 7.68 -5.43 4.65
C LYS A 140 7.26 -4.55 3.48
N LEU A 141 6.75 -3.36 3.79
CA LEU A 141 6.41 -2.33 2.83
C LEU A 141 7.47 -1.23 2.87
N GLN A 142 8.09 -0.92 1.74
CA GLN A 142 8.97 0.23 1.58
C GLN A 142 8.14 1.39 1.03
N LEU A 143 7.96 2.43 1.84
CA LEU A 143 7.09 3.57 1.56
C LEU A 143 7.92 4.83 1.33
N LEU A 144 7.73 5.48 0.19
CA LEU A 144 8.23 6.82 -0.07
C LEU A 144 7.28 7.85 0.55
N CYS A 145 7.79 8.65 1.48
CA CYS A 145 7.08 9.68 2.22
C CYS A 145 7.56 11.08 1.80
N PRO A 146 6.66 12.06 1.66
CA PRO A 146 7.02 13.42 1.22
C PRO A 146 7.75 14.23 2.29
N ALA A 147 7.62 13.85 3.57
CA ALA A 147 8.28 14.49 4.69
C ALA A 147 8.95 13.44 5.58
N GLY A 148 10.04 13.82 6.24
CA GLY A 148 10.72 12.97 7.21
C GLY A 148 10.01 12.95 8.56
N GLY A 149 10.08 11.81 9.25
CA GLY A 149 9.47 11.61 10.55
C GLY A 149 8.57 10.38 10.62
N GLU A 150 8.02 10.11 11.79
CA GLU A 150 7.05 9.04 11.98
C GLU A 150 5.73 9.39 11.29
N LEU A 151 5.10 8.41 10.63
CA LEU A 151 3.78 8.63 10.06
C LEU A 151 2.77 8.96 11.17
N PRO A 152 1.87 9.93 10.94
CA PRO A 152 0.87 10.32 11.92
C PRO A 152 -0.13 9.20 12.24
N SER A 153 -0.27 8.22 11.34
CA SER A 153 -1.02 7.00 11.58
C SER A 153 -0.52 5.86 10.68
N LYS A 154 -0.94 4.64 11.03
CA LYS A 154 -0.78 3.44 10.17
C LYS A 154 -2.12 3.03 9.53
N MET A 155 -3.03 3.99 9.38
CA MET A 155 -4.35 3.82 8.75
C MET A 155 -4.29 4.32 7.31
N PHE A 156 -4.27 3.38 6.37
CA PHE A 156 -4.08 3.64 4.96
C PHE A 156 -5.37 3.44 4.17
N VAL A 157 -5.73 4.42 3.34
CA VAL A 157 -6.73 4.25 2.30
C VAL A 157 -6.02 3.92 0.99
N VAL A 158 -6.26 2.72 0.48
CA VAL A 158 -5.72 2.25 -0.79
C VAL A 158 -6.39 3.04 -1.91
N GLY A 159 -5.60 3.87 -2.61
CA GLY A 159 -6.07 4.50 -3.84
C GLY A 159 -6.29 3.45 -4.92
N GLN A 160 -7.13 3.73 -5.91
CA GLN A 160 -7.26 2.79 -7.04
C GLN A 160 -5.88 2.56 -7.66
N PRO A 161 -5.41 1.30 -7.78
CA PRO A 161 -4.10 0.99 -8.33
C PRO A 161 -4.08 1.36 -9.81
N GLN A 162 -3.65 2.59 -10.10
CA GLN A 162 -3.27 2.98 -11.44
C GLN A 162 -1.76 2.79 -11.54
N LYS A 163 -1.31 2.06 -12.57
CA LYS A 163 0.11 1.87 -12.90
C LYS A 163 0.74 3.22 -13.30
N LEU A 164 0.96 4.09 -12.33
CA LEU A 164 1.72 5.32 -12.48
C LEU A 164 3.16 4.96 -12.17
N ARG A 165 4.00 4.95 -13.20
CA ARG A 165 5.45 4.87 -12.99
C ARG A 165 5.92 6.22 -12.46
N MET A 166 6.70 6.23 -11.38
CA MET A 166 7.49 7.40 -11.01
C MET A 166 8.37 7.77 -12.22
N PRO A 167 8.49 9.07 -12.57
CA PRO A 167 9.44 9.47 -13.60
C PRO A 167 10.84 9.06 -13.14
N THR A 168 11.43 8.09 -13.84
CA THR A 168 12.84 7.71 -13.69
C THR A 168 13.68 8.84 -14.25
N GLY A 169 13.91 9.87 -13.44
CA GLY A 169 14.66 11.06 -13.83
C GLY A 169 15.37 11.77 -12.68
N VAL A 170 15.22 11.29 -11.44
CA VAL A 170 16.05 11.75 -10.32
C VAL A 170 17.00 10.61 -9.98
N HIS A 171 18.24 10.74 -10.44
CA HIS A 171 19.33 9.84 -10.08
C HIS A 171 19.40 9.67 -8.55
N PRO A 172 19.71 8.48 -8.03
CA PRO A 172 20.23 8.37 -6.68
C PRO A 172 21.59 9.06 -6.65
N LEU A 173 21.62 10.34 -6.29
CA LEU A 173 22.84 11.01 -5.84
C LEU A 173 23.19 10.49 -4.44
N HIS A 174 23.70 9.27 -4.37
CA HIS A 174 24.54 8.78 -3.27
C HIS A 174 25.44 7.65 -3.81
N GLN A 175 26.34 8.03 -4.72
CA GLN A 175 27.72 7.59 -4.65
C GLN A 175 28.54 8.84 -4.33
N LEU A 176 28.78 9.07 -3.04
CA LEU A 176 29.90 9.81 -2.47
C LEU A 176 30.06 9.32 -1.03
#